data_AF-A0A951P6B2-F1
#
_entry.id   AF-A0A951P6B2-F1
#
_cell.length_a   1.000
_cell.length_b   1.000
_cell.length_c   1.000
_cell.angle_alpha   90.00
_cell.angle_beta   90.00
_cell.angle_gamma   90.00
#
_symmetry.space_group_name_H-M   'P 1'
#
loop_
_entity.id
_entity.type
_entity.pdbx_description
1 polymer ?
#
loop_
_entity_poly.entity_id
_entity_poly.type
_entity_poly.pdbx_seq_one_letter_code
_entity_poly.pdbx_strand_id
1 'polypeptide(L)'
;MPVIRWLKALNIPFILPAVIRGKTGGTRALLRGRKSYATHYSLNSQLHGTVSCQMQVVCRYHKGRLQHSRQYRSRLQYQSLAGS
;
A
#
# COMPACT_ATOMS: atom_id res chain seq x y z
N MET A 1 -7.89 -5.56 10.20
CA MET A 1 -6.84 -4.52 10.17
C MET A 1 -6.76 -3.79 11.51
N PRO A 2 -6.46 -4.46 12.64
CA PRO A 2 -6.48 -3.80 13.94
C PRO A 2 -5.34 -2.79 14.12
N VAL A 3 -4.12 -3.14 13.71
CA VAL A 3 -2.91 -2.30 13.92
C VAL A 3 -2.99 -0.95 13.22
N ILE A 4 -3.35 -0.91 11.92
CA ILE A 4 -3.43 0.33 11.16
C ILE A 4 -4.48 1.28 11.75
N ARG A 5 -5.62 0.75 12.19
CA ARG A 5 -6.69 1.55 12.81
C ARG A 5 -6.21 2.13 14.15
N TRP A 6 -5.55 1.33 14.96
CA TRP A 6 -4.99 1.76 16.24
C TRP A 6 -3.92 2.85 16.07
N LEU A 7 -3.00 2.67 15.12
CA LEU A 7 -1.98 3.69 14.82
C LEU A 7 -2.59 5.01 14.32
N LYS A 8 -3.66 4.94 13.50
CA LYS A 8 -4.40 6.14 13.08
C LYS A 8 -5.12 6.80 14.25
N ALA A 9 -5.70 6.04 15.17
CA ALA A 9 -6.38 6.57 16.35
C ALA A 9 -5.42 7.30 17.29
N LEU A 10 -4.17 6.83 17.38
CA LEU A 10 -3.10 7.51 18.12
C LEU A 10 -2.49 8.71 17.36
N ASN A 11 -2.93 8.94 16.12
CA ASN A 11 -2.44 9.99 15.24
C ASN A 11 -0.92 9.99 15.01
N ILE A 12 -0.32 8.79 15.04
CA ILE A 12 1.11 8.60 14.82
C ILE A 12 1.35 8.48 13.31
N PRO A 13 2.26 9.27 12.71
CA PRO A 13 2.64 9.08 11.31
C PRO A 13 3.42 7.77 11.13
N PHE A 14 3.10 7.00 10.09
CA PHE A 14 3.77 5.72 9.84
C PHE A 14 3.88 5.38 8.35
N ILE A 15 4.90 4.56 8.04
CA ILE A 15 5.07 3.90 6.75
C ILE A 15 5.17 2.41 7.00
N LEU A 16 4.22 1.64 6.47
CA LEU A 16 4.18 0.18 6.63
C LEU A 16 4.29 -0.51 5.27
N PRO A 17 5.03 -1.63 5.16
CA PRO A 17 4.95 -2.46 3.97
C PRO A 17 3.53 -3.00 3.85
N ALA A 18 2.96 -2.86 2.67
CA ALA A 18 1.65 -3.43 2.42
C ALA A 18 1.79 -4.89 2.00
N VAL A 19 1.06 -5.77 2.67
CA VAL A 19 1.02 -7.17 2.26
C VAL A 19 0.22 -7.27 0.96
N ILE A 20 0.87 -7.76 -0.09
CA ILE A 20 0.24 -8.03 -1.39
C ILE A 20 -0.59 -9.30 -1.24
N ARG A 21 -1.92 -9.17 -1.35
CA ARG A 21 -2.86 -10.29 -1.24
C ARG A 21 -3.87 -10.27 -2.39
N GLY A 22 -4.50 -11.42 -2.62
CA GLY A 22 -5.44 -11.65 -3.72
C GLY A 22 -4.74 -12.15 -5.00
N LYS A 23 -5.46 -12.92 -5.81
CA LYS A 23 -4.99 -13.40 -7.12
C LYS A 23 -5.15 -12.35 -8.21
N THR A 24 -6.28 -11.64 -8.22
CA THR A 24 -6.61 -10.57 -9.19
C THR A 24 -7.12 -9.30 -8.52
N GLY A 25 -7.74 -9.40 -7.34
CA GLY A 25 -8.28 -8.26 -6.58
C GLY A 25 -7.38 -7.79 -5.41
N GLY A 26 -7.99 -7.07 -4.47
CA GLY A 26 -7.34 -6.63 -3.23
C GLY A 26 -6.13 -5.71 -3.48
N THR A 27 -5.11 -5.81 -2.64
CA THR A 27 -3.88 -5.02 -2.79
C THR A 27 -3.07 -5.40 -4.03
N ARG A 28 -3.28 -6.58 -4.62
CA ARG A 28 -2.65 -6.95 -5.91
C ARG A 28 -3.18 -6.13 -7.08
N ALA A 29 -4.45 -5.71 -7.06
CA ALA A 29 -5.02 -4.84 -8.11
C ALA A 29 -4.30 -3.47 -8.20
N LEU A 30 -3.58 -3.08 -7.14
CA LEU A 30 -2.75 -1.89 -7.10
C LEU A 30 -1.37 -2.10 -7.76
N LEU A 31 -1.03 -3.29 -8.23
CA LEU A 31 0.26 -3.56 -8.87
C LEU A 31 0.08 -3.52 -10.39
N ARG A 32 -0.33 -2.35 -10.89
CA ARG A 32 -0.61 -2.13 -12.31
C ARG A 32 0.33 -1.13 -12.94
N GLY A 33 0.51 -1.24 -14.25
CA GLY A 33 1.30 -0.29 -15.03
C GLY A 33 2.81 -0.47 -14.92
N ARG A 34 3.53 0.54 -15.42
CA ARG A 34 4.98 0.53 -15.65
C ARG A 34 5.76 1.54 -14.82
N LYS A 35 5.08 2.32 -13.97
CA LYS A 35 5.66 3.42 -13.19
C LYS A 35 5.19 3.32 -11.74
N SER A 36 5.99 3.85 -10.83
CA SER A 36 5.58 4.06 -9.45
C SER A 36 4.50 5.14 -9.39
N TYR A 37 3.58 5.05 -8.43
CA TYR A 37 2.51 6.04 -8.27
C TYR A 37 1.95 6.05 -6.84
N ALA A 38 1.34 7.19 -6.49
CA ALA A 38 0.56 7.37 -5.28
C ALA A 38 -0.93 7.15 -5.56
N THR A 39 -1.66 6.55 -4.63
CA THR A 39 -3.12 6.41 -4.74
C THR A 39 -3.77 6.32 -3.36
N HIS A 40 -5.03 6.68 -3.25
CA HIS A 40 -5.82 6.40 -2.05
C HIS A 40 -6.43 5.00 -2.17
N TYR A 41 -6.27 4.19 -1.12
CA TYR A 41 -6.80 2.83 -1.08
C TYR A 41 -7.58 2.59 0.21
N SER A 42 -8.75 1.96 0.05
CA SER A 42 -9.60 1.57 1.16
C SER A 42 -9.38 0.09 1.48
N LEU A 43 -8.72 -0.18 2.60
CA LEU A 43 -8.56 -1.53 3.13
C LEU A 43 -9.88 -1.97 3.75
N ASN A 44 -10.54 -2.97 3.16
CA ASN A 44 -11.76 -3.55 3.69
C ASN A 44 -11.43 -4.81 4.52
N SER A 45 -12.07 -4.94 5.69
CA SER A 45 -11.96 -6.07 6.59
C SER A 45 -13.35 -6.39 7.13
N GLN A 46 -13.84 -7.61 6.93
CA GLN A 46 -15.18 -8.01 7.39
C GLN A 46 -15.35 -7.84 8.92
N LEU A 47 -14.30 -8.12 9.69
CA LEU A 47 -14.29 -7.98 11.17
C LEU A 47 -14.03 -6.55 11.68
N HIS A 48 -13.42 -5.66 10.88
CA HIS A 48 -12.92 -4.37 11.38
C HIS A 48 -13.34 -3.17 10.51
N GLY A 49 -14.30 -3.37 9.61
CA GLY A 49 -14.77 -2.39 8.65
C GLY A 49 -13.70 -1.93 7.65
N THR A 50 -13.94 -0.76 7.07
CA THR A 50 -13.09 -0.16 6.04
C THR A 50 -12.20 0.94 6.61
N VAL A 51 -10.95 1.02 6.15
CA VAL A 51 -10.01 2.10 6.49
C VAL A 51 -9.37 2.64 5.21
N SER A 52 -9.53 3.94 4.97
CA SER A 52 -8.85 4.63 3.86
C SER A 52 -7.46 5.12 4.27
N CYS A 53 -6.48 4.89 3.42
CA CYS A 53 -5.07 5.25 3.60
C CYS A 53 -4.42 5.63 2.27
N GLN A 54 -3.34 6.40 2.33
CA GLN A 54 -2.50 6.64 1.16
C GLN A 54 -1.61 5.43 0.91
N MET A 55 -1.48 5.08 -0.36
CA MET A 55 -0.70 3.94 -0.82
C MET A 55 0.31 4.43 -1.83
N GLN A 56 1.57 4.08 -1.61
CA GLN A 56 2.65 4.29 -2.58
C GLN A 56 3.01 2.96 -3.20
N VAL A 57 2.78 2.84 -4.50
CA VAL A 57 3.18 1.68 -5.30
C VAL A 57 4.50 2.01 -5.96
N VAL A 58 5.54 1.24 -5.65
CA VAL A 58 6.88 1.36 -6.20
C VAL A 58 7.10 0.25 -7.20
N CYS A 59 7.23 0.61 -8.48
CA CYS A 59 7.58 -0.31 -9.56
C CYS A 59 9.10 -0.33 -9.69
N ARG A 60 9.73 -1.50 -9.49
CA ARG A 60 11.16 -1.71 -9.70
C ARG A 60 11.38 -2.54 -10.96
N TYR A 61 12.29 -2.08 -11.80
CA TYR A 61 12.75 -2.81 -12.96
C TYR A 61 14.00 -3.59 -12.60
N HIS A 62 14.02 -4.88 -12.93
CA HIS A 62 15.22 -5.68 -12.85
C HIS A 62 15.68 -5.99 -14.27
N LYS A 63 16.88 -5.54 -14.63
CA LYS A 63 17.51 -5.88 -15.90
C LYS A 63 18.35 -7.13 -15.67
N GLY A 64 17.77 -8.30 -15.92
CA GLY A 64 18.51 -9.56 -15.89
C GLY A 64 19.39 -9.72 -17.14
N ARG A 65 20.40 -10.60 -17.06
CA ARG A 65 21.32 -10.91 -18.16
C ARG A 65 20.63 -11.51 -19.41
N LEU A 66 19.46 -12.13 -19.22
CA LEU A 66 18.68 -12.78 -20.30
C LEU A 66 17.17 -12.44 -20.29
N GLN A 67 16.61 -11.90 -19.20
CA GLN A 67 15.19 -11.52 -19.12
C GLN A 67 14.94 -10.29 -18.23
N HIS A 68 14.04 -9.43 -18.68
CA HIS A 68 13.56 -8.26 -17.94
C HIS A 68 12.39 -8.64 -17.04
N SER A 69 12.65 -8.90 -15.76
CA SER A 69 11.58 -9.15 -14.78
C SER A 69 11.20 -7.87 -14.03
N ARG A 70 9.91 -7.71 -13.73
CA ARG A 70 9.37 -6.56 -12.98
C ARG A 70 9.06 -7.02 -11.57
N GLN A 71 9.40 -6.19 -10.60
CA GLN A 71 9.02 -6.40 -9.21
C GLN A 71 8.28 -5.19 -8.68
N TYR A 72 7.11 -5.42 -8.08
CA TYR A 72 6.35 -4.38 -7.43
C TYR A 72 6.53 -4.47 -5.92
N ARG A 73 6.64 -3.31 -5.26
CA ARG A 73 6.52 -3.18 -3.82
C ARG A 73 5.46 -2.13 -3.53
N SER A 74 4.60 -2.36 -2.57
CA SER A 74 3.60 -1.38 -2.16
C SER A 74 3.75 -1.05 -0.68
N ARG A 75 3.56 0.22 -0.35
CA ARG A 75 3.71 0.76 1.01
C ARG A 75 2.45 1.53 1.37
N LEU A 76 1.94 1.26 2.55
CA LEU A 76 0.90 2.05 3.19
C LEU A 76 1.58 3.23 3.87
N GLN A 77 1.09 4.43 3.59
CA GLN A 77 1.55 5.64 4.22
C GLN A 77 0.36 6.31 4.91
N TYR A 78 0.60 6.72 6.15
CA TYR A 78 -0.30 7.61 6.86
C TYR A 78 0.51 8.80 7.33
N GLN A 79 0.10 9.97 6.87
CA GLN A 79 0.60 11.24 7.37
C GLN A 79 -0.48 11.78 8.31
N SER A 80 -0.08 11.98 9.56
CA SER A 80 -0.90 12.67 10.56
C SER A 80 -1.01 14.12 10.13
N LEU A 81 -2.24 14.62 9.93
CA LEU A 81 -2.50 16.05 9.83
C LEU A 81 -2.49 16.62 11.26
N ALA A 82 -1.34 16.56 11.92
CA ALA A 82 -1.18 17.20 13.21
C ALA A 82 -0.93 18.70 12.96
N GLY A 83 -2.01 19.48 13.17
CA GLY A 83 -2.05 20.89 13.55
C GLY A 83 -0.98 21.83 12.99
N SER A 84 -1.39 22.69 12.05
CA SER A 84 -0.90 24.07 12.00
C SER A 84 -1.28 24.83 13.26
#